data_AF-A0A1E5SSD1-F1
#
_entry.id   AF-A0A1E5SSD1-F1
#
_cell.length_a   1.000
_cell.length_b   1.000
_cell.length_c   1.000
_cell.angle_alpha   90.00
_cell.angle_beta   90.00
_cell.angle_gamma   90.00
#
_symmetry.space_group_name_H-M   'P 1'
#
loop_
_entity.id
_entity.type
_entity.pdbx_description
1 polymer ?
#
loop_
_entity_poly.entity_id
_entity_poly.type
_entity_poly.pdbx_seq_one_letter_code
_entity_poly.pdbx_strand_id
1 'polypeptide(L)' 'MRKSILKVGSLALVLISLGLSSCAPTSLKPYERIYLNDPAMQMGLDAGLSFQNYIFTIREGSMPAGTSKASGGCGCN' A
#
# COMPACT_ATOMS: atom_id res chain seq x y z
N MET A 1 -23.29 30.85 19.94
CA MET A 1 -22.04 30.03 20.07
C MET A 1 -22.31 28.53 20.09
N ARG A 2 -23.18 27.99 20.95
CA ARG A 2 -23.54 26.54 21.00
C ARG A 2 -23.91 25.88 19.66
N LYS A 3 -24.68 26.55 18.80
CA LYS A 3 -25.09 26.03 17.48
C LYS A 3 -23.93 25.91 16.47
N SER A 4 -22.89 26.73 16.61
CA SER A 4 -21.69 26.65 15.75
C SER A 4 -20.83 25.44 16.15
N ILE A 5 -20.67 25.21 17.45
CA ILE A 5 -19.95 24.06 18.00
C ILE A 5 -20.62 22.74 17.62
N LEU A 6 -21.96 22.67 17.66
CA LEU A 6 -22.70 21.48 17.19
C LEU A 6 -22.49 21.21 15.68
N LYS A 7 -22.46 22.27 14.85
CA LYS A 7 -22.22 22.13 13.40
C LYS A 7 -20.81 21.64 13.10
N VAL A 8 -19.81 22.17 13.79
CA VAL A 8 -18.40 21.74 13.65
C VAL A 8 -18.24 20.30 14.14
N GLY A 9 -18.86 19.92 15.26
CA GLY A 9 -18.86 18.55 15.75
C GLY A 9 -19.53 17.57 14.79
N SER A 10 -20.65 17.96 14.17
CA SER A 10 -21.32 17.14 13.16
C SER A 10 -20.47 16.97 11.89
N LEU A 11 -19.78 18.02 11.43
CA LEU A 11 -18.89 17.93 10.27
C LEU A 11 -17.69 17.03 10.54
N ALA A 12 -17.10 17.12 11.73
CA ALA A 12 -16.01 16.25 12.16
C ALA A 12 -16.43 14.78 12.23
N LEU A 13 -17.63 14.49 12.74
CA LEU A 13 -18.18 13.14 12.80
C LEU A 13 -18.33 12.54 11.39
N VAL A 14 -18.84 13.33 10.44
CA VAL A 14 -18.97 12.91 9.04
C VAL A 14 -17.59 12.61 8.45
N LEU A 15 -16.61 13.50 8.59
CA LEU A 15 -15.25 13.28 8.08
C LEU A 15 -14.59 12.02 8.65
N ILE A 16 -14.76 11.76 9.95
CA ILE A 16 -14.24 10.54 10.60
C ILE A 16 -14.91 9.29 10.02
N SER A 17 -16.23 9.31 9.81
CA SER A 17 -16.97 8.18 9.24
C SER A 17 -16.54 7.86 7.79
N LEU A 18 -16.20 8.88 6.99
CA LEU A 18 -15.65 8.66 5.64
C LEU A 18 -14.24 8.06 5.69
N GLY A 19 -13.39 8.47 6.63
CA GLY A 19 -12.04 7.91 6.77
C GLY A 19 -12.03 6.42 7.17
N LEU A 20 -12.99 6.01 8.00
CA LEU A 20 -13.16 4.61 8.43
C LEU A 20 -13.65 3.69 7.28
N SER A 21 -14.33 4.24 6.27
CA SER A 21 -14.83 3.45 5.13
C SER A 21 -13.74 2.89 4.22
N SER A 22 -12.54 3.48 4.23
CA SER A 22 -11.37 3.01 3.48
C SER A 22 -10.77 1.71 4.06
N CYS A 23 -11.07 1.39 5.32
CA CYS A 23 -10.60 0.17 5.98
C CYS A 23 -11.62 -0.97 5.92
N ALA A 24 -12.66 -0.84 5.08
CA ALA A 24 -13.55 -1.97 4.80
C ALA A 24 -12.68 -3.12 4.25
N PRO A 25 -12.67 -4.30 4.90
CA PRO A 25 -11.94 -5.42 4.38
C PRO A 25 -12.63 -5.82 3.09
N THR A 26 -12.02 -5.48 1.96
CA THR A 26 -12.27 -6.11 0.66
C THR A 26 -11.80 -7.56 0.75
N SER A 27 -12.45 -8.33 1.63
CA SER A 27 -12.15 -9.72 1.86
C SER A 27 -12.58 -10.46 0.60
N LEU A 28 -11.60 -10.91 -0.17
CA LEU A 28 -11.81 -11.84 -1.27
C LEU A 28 -12.65 -13.01 -0.78
N LYS A 29 -13.54 -13.53 -1.64
CA LYS A 29 -14.29 -14.73 -1.25
C LYS A 29 -13.28 -15.84 -0.92
N PRO A 30 -13.56 -16.73 0.04
CA PRO A 30 -12.61 -17.75 0.47
C PRO A 30 -11.97 -18.55 -0.66
N TYR A 31 -12.73 -18.81 -1.73
CA TYR A 31 -12.25 -19.54 -2.92
C TYR A 31 -11.39 -18.72 -3.88
N GLU A 32 -11.48 -17.39 -3.88
CA GLU A 32 -10.63 -16.51 -4.70
C GLU A 32 -9.21 -16.37 -4.11
N ARG A 33 -9.02 -16.75 -2.83
CA ARG A 33 -7.72 -16.67 -2.14
C ARG A 33 -6.66 -17.59 -2.75
N ILE A 34 -7.08 -18.62 -3.50
CA ILE A 34 -6.16 -19.54 -4.19
C ILE A 34 -5.31 -18.83 -5.24
N TYR A 35 -5.86 -17.80 -5.90
CA TYR A 35 -5.16 -17.02 -6.93
C TYR A 35 -4.14 -16.04 -6.34
N LEU A 36 -4.25 -15.73 -5.04
CA LEU A 36 -3.32 -14.82 -4.38
C LEU A 36 -1.95 -15.48 -4.13
N ASN A 37 -1.92 -16.80 -4.02
CA ASN A 37 -0.69 -17.60 -3.86
C ASN A 37 -0.41 -18.45 -5.11
N ASP A 38 -0.77 -17.93 -6.28
CA ASP A 38 -0.43 -18.58 -7.55
C ASP A 38 1.09 -18.46 -7.79
N PRO A 39 1.80 -19.57 -8.10
CA PRO A 39 3.21 -19.52 -8.46
C PRO A 39 3.54 -18.53 -9.59
N ALA A 40 2.62 -18.30 -10.54
CA ALA A 40 2.79 -17.32 -11.61
C ALA A 40 2.75 -15.86 -11.12
N MET A 41 2.20 -15.61 -9.93
CA MET A 41 2.12 -14.30 -9.29
C MET A 41 3.30 -14.04 -8.34
N GLN A 42 4.26 -14.97 -8.25
CA GLN A 42 5.45 -14.79 -7.41
C GLN A 42 6.32 -13.66 -7.96
N MET A 43 6.59 -12.68 -7.09
CA MET A 43 7.49 -11.57 -7.38
C MET A 43 8.93 -12.07 -7.32
N GLY A 44 9.54 -12.30 -8.48
CA GLY A 44 10.96 -12.59 -8.60
C GLY A 44 11.25 -13.91 -9.29
N LEU A 45 12.29 -13.87 -10.13
CA LEU A 45 13.05 -14.96 -10.80
C LEU A 45 13.49 -14.56 -12.22
N ASP A 46 13.20 -13.34 -12.68
CA ASP A 46 13.71 -12.83 -13.95
C ASP A 46 14.89 -11.84 -13.75
N ALA A 47 16.01 -12.13 -14.41
CA ALA A 47 17.22 -11.30 -14.33
C ALA A 47 17.03 -9.91 -14.97
N GLY A 48 16.17 -9.79 -15.98
CA GLY A 48 15.83 -8.51 -16.61
C GLY A 48 15.07 -7.60 -15.65
N LEU A 49 14.06 -8.12 -14.97
CA LEU A 49 13.31 -7.42 -13.92
C LEU A 49 14.21 -7.02 -12.74
N SER A 50 15.18 -7.85 -12.34
CA SER A 50 16.14 -7.48 -11.29
C SER A 50 16.98 -6.26 -11.68
N PHE A 51 17.44 -6.18 -12.94
CA PHE A 51 18.18 -5.02 -13.43
C PHE A 51 17.33 -3.75 -13.49
N GLN A 52 16.08 -3.85 -13.95
CA GLN A 52 15.16 -2.70 -13.98
C GLN A 52 14.87 -2.18 -12.57
N ASN A 53 14.60 -3.07 -11.62
CA ASN A 53 14.39 -2.69 -10.22
C ASN A 53 15.61 -1.99 -9.61
N TYR A 54 16.82 -2.41 -9.96
CA TYR A 54 18.04 -1.74 -9.55
C TYR A 54 18.10 -0.28 -10.04
N ILE A 55 17.68 -0.02 -11.28
CA ILE A 55 17.58 1.35 -11.81
C ILE A 55 16.60 2.18 -11.00
N PHE A 56 15.39 1.67 -10.73
CA PHE A 56 14.38 2.39 -9.95
C PHE A 56 14.83 2.61 -8.50
N THR A 57 15.49 1.64 -7.88
CA THR A 57 16.05 1.80 -6.53
C THR A 57 17.09 2.92 -6.47
N ILE A 58 17.99 3.02 -7.45
CA ILE A 58 19.03 4.07 -7.45
C ILE A 58 18.45 5.45 -7.81
N ARG A 59 17.51 5.50 -8.75
CA ARG A 59 16.99 6.77 -9.29
C ARG A 59 15.83 7.35 -8.50
N GLU A 60 14.95 6.48 -7.98
CA GLU A 60 13.68 6.86 -7.37
C GLU A 60 13.58 6.44 -5.89
N GLY A 61 14.54 5.67 -5.37
CA GLY A 61 14.48 5.14 -4.00
C GLY A 61 13.35 4.11 -3.81
N SER A 62 12.82 3.56 -4.90
CA SER A 62 11.72 2.59 -4.86
C SER A 62 12.18 1.24 -4.31
N MET A 63 11.32 0.59 -3.54
CA MET A 63 11.51 -0.80 -3.09
C MET A 63 10.45 -1.72 -3.71
N PRO A 64 10.85 -2.72 -4.50
CA PRO A 64 9.93 -3.73 -5.00
C PRO A 64 9.36 -4.56 -3.84
N ALA A 65 8.07 -4.88 -3.92
CA ALA A 65 7.41 -5.73 -2.92
C ALA A 65 8.11 -7.10 -2.82
N GLY A 66 8.37 -7.55 -1.58
CA GLY A 66 9.00 -8.84 -1.31
C GLY A 66 10.53 -8.88 -1.44
N THR A 67 11.19 -7.78 -1.83
CA THR A 67 12.66 -7.71 -1.86
C THR A 67 13.22 -7.03 -0.62
N SER A 68 14.30 -7.58 -0.06
CA SER A 68 15.08 -6.87 0.95
C SER A 68 15.81 -5.70 0.30
N LYS A 69 15.99 -4.61 1.05
CA LYS A 69 16.66 -3.38 0.57
C LYS A 69 18.07 -3.74 0.06
N ALA A 70 18.22 -3.90 -1.25
CA ALA A 70 19.52 -4.14 -1.87
C ALA A 70 20.30 -2.81 -1.86
N SER A 71 21.56 -2.90 -1.42
CA SER A 71 22.48 -1.80 -1.12
C SER A 71 22.36 -0.54 -2.01
N GLY A 72 22.33 0.64 -1.38
CA GLY A 72 22.52 1.94 -2.03
C GLY A 72 21.69 3.08 -1.41
N GLY A 73 22.35 4.02 -0.73
CA GLY A 73 21.75 5.25 -0.19
C GLY A 73 21.40 5.20 1.30
N CYS A 74 21.35 6.38 1.94
CA CYS A 74 21.17 6.74 3.37
C CYS A 74 19.99 6.08 4.13
N GLY A 75 19.39 5.01 3.62
CA GLY A 75 18.35 4.27 4.33
C GLY A 75 16.98 4.92 4.25
N CYS A 76 16.83 6.11 3.67
CA CYS A 76 15.54 6.78 3.56
C CYS A 76 14.65 6.14 2.48
N ASN A 77 13.85 5.17 2.90
CA ASN A 77 12.40 5.18 2.68
C ASN A 77 11.76 4.85 4.04
#